data_AF-X6LHJ0-F1
#
_entry.id   AF-X6LHJ0-F1
#
_cell.length_a   1.000
_cell.length_b   1.000
_cell.length_c   1.000
_cell.angle_alpha   90.00
_cell.angle_beta   90.00
_cell.angle_gamma   90.00
#
_symmetry.space_group_name_H-M   'P 1'
#
loop_
_entity.id
_entity.type
_entity.pdbx_description
1 polymer ?
#
loop_
_entity_poly.entity_id
_entity_poly.type
_entity_poly.pdbx_seq_one_letter_code
_entity_poly.pdbx_strand_id
1 'polypeptide(L)'
;MEDEKSKDNAKLDLKSVSQQQSCFDKNWILQLNQHEDIHEFICLVCKQVANDPMEINCTQHKNMDESLIVGENCLNQFLSQNPNSCPVESHDNCLYFQSRVAKRCINELDVICPRQFEQEQEQQLQMSIHQGHKEGETPGFVNCNFKGKVKQVNNHLEHSCCLQI
;
A
#
# COMPACT_ATOMS: atom_id res chain seq x y z
N MET A 1 27.65 -37.50 -5.48
CA MET A 1 28.48 -36.35 -5.89
C MET A 1 28.10 -36.09 -7.31
N GLU A 2 27.42 -35.02 -7.70
CA GLU A 2 27.12 -33.66 -7.21
C GLU A 2 25.84 -33.27 -7.99
N ASP A 3 24.93 -32.38 -7.66
CA ASP A 3 24.70 -31.46 -6.56
C ASP A 3 23.20 -31.18 -6.58
N GLU A 4 22.56 -31.26 -5.41
CA GLU A 4 21.32 -30.53 -5.18
C GLU A 4 21.63 -29.05 -4.96
N LYS A 5 20.58 -28.23 -5.12
CA LYS A 5 20.38 -26.90 -4.49
C LYS A 5 20.62 -25.69 -5.40
N SER A 6 19.55 -25.27 -6.07
CA SER A 6 19.22 -23.84 -6.23
C SER A 6 17.83 -23.67 -6.86
N LYS A 7 16.76 -23.79 -6.06
CA LYS A 7 15.41 -23.32 -6.46
C LYS A 7 14.66 -22.53 -5.38
N ASP A 8 15.16 -22.46 -4.14
CA ASP A 8 14.44 -21.81 -3.03
C ASP A 8 14.66 -20.30 -2.90
N ASN A 9 15.71 -19.73 -3.50
CA ASN A 9 15.99 -18.31 -3.35
C ASN A 9 15.08 -17.40 -4.19
N ALA A 10 14.38 -17.94 -5.20
CA ALA A 10 13.49 -17.14 -6.05
C ALA A 10 12.09 -16.90 -5.43
N LYS A 11 11.72 -17.65 -4.38
CA LYS A 11 10.37 -17.59 -3.78
C LYS A 11 10.25 -16.57 -2.65
N LEU A 12 11.37 -16.18 -2.03
CA LEU A 12 11.39 -15.23 -0.92
C LEU A 12 11.37 -13.76 -1.40
N ASP A 13 11.91 -13.47 -2.60
CA ASP A 13 11.86 -12.13 -3.20
C ASP A 13 10.49 -11.76 -3.81
N LEU A 14 9.60 -12.73 -4.05
CA LEU A 14 8.28 -12.45 -4.63
C LEU A 14 7.30 -11.85 -3.62
N LYS A 15 7.47 -12.12 -2.32
CA LYS A 15 6.58 -11.61 -1.28
C LYS A 15 6.89 -10.17 -0.90
N SER A 16 8.18 -9.78 -0.82
CA SER A 16 8.57 -8.39 -0.57
C SER A 16 8.13 -7.46 -1.69
N VAL A 17 8.18 -7.91 -2.95
CA VAL A 17 7.74 -7.14 -4.12
C VAL A 17 6.22 -6.96 -4.15
N SER A 18 5.44 -7.95 -3.68
CA SER A 18 3.98 -7.85 -3.68
C SER A 18 3.41 -6.78 -2.72
N GLN A 19 4.11 -6.48 -1.62
CA GLN A 19 3.80 -5.35 -0.74
C GLN A 19 4.28 -4.00 -1.32
N GLN A 20 5.27 -4.01 -2.22
CA GLN A 20 5.86 -2.79 -2.80
C GLN A 20 5.17 -2.29 -4.07
N GLN A 21 4.29 -3.10 -4.68
CA GLN A 21 3.62 -2.76 -5.94
C GLN A 21 2.14 -2.38 -5.79
N SER A 22 1.52 -2.62 -4.64
CA SER A 22 0.13 -2.19 -4.38
C SER A 22 0.08 -0.75 -3.85
N CYS A 23 -1.11 -0.15 -3.95
CA CYS A 23 -1.43 1.07 -3.22
C CYS A 23 -1.38 0.83 -1.71
N PHE A 24 -1.05 1.87 -0.93
CA PHE A 24 -0.89 1.78 0.51
C PHE A 24 -2.22 1.55 1.23
N ASP A 25 -2.24 0.66 2.22
CA ASP A 25 -3.41 0.43 3.05
C ASP A 25 -3.87 1.75 3.70
N LYS A 26 -5.12 2.14 3.44
CA LYS A 26 -5.71 3.39 3.91
C LYS A 26 -5.79 3.41 5.44
N ASN A 27 -6.12 2.30 6.09
CA ASN A 27 -6.21 2.19 7.54
C ASN A 27 -4.83 2.24 8.19
N TRP A 28 -3.79 1.75 7.51
CA TRP A 28 -2.41 1.91 7.94
C TRP A 28 -1.99 3.38 7.92
N ILE A 29 -2.26 4.10 6.83
CA ILE A 29 -1.97 5.54 6.74
C ILE A 29 -2.77 6.32 7.79
N LEU A 30 -4.05 5.99 8.00
CA LEU A 30 -4.92 6.67 8.96
C LEU A 30 -4.56 6.41 10.43
N GLN A 31 -3.59 5.53 10.74
CA GLN A 31 -3.09 5.40 12.12
C GLN A 31 -2.52 6.71 12.64
N LEU A 32 -1.93 7.53 11.77
CA LEU A 32 -1.20 8.74 12.15
C LEU A 32 -1.57 10.00 11.35
N ASN A 33 -2.48 9.89 10.37
CA ASN A 33 -2.95 11.02 9.56
C ASN A 33 -4.48 11.09 9.60
N GLN A 34 -5.04 12.22 9.20
CA GLN A 34 -6.49 12.40 9.06
C GLN A 34 -6.97 12.04 7.65
N HIS A 35 -8.28 11.92 7.47
CA HIS A 35 -8.86 11.61 6.16
C HIS A 35 -8.64 12.75 5.17
N GLU A 36 -8.71 13.99 5.65
CA GLU A 36 -8.46 15.21 4.88
C GLU A 36 -7.03 15.27 4.33
N ASP A 37 -6.06 14.61 4.98
CA ASP A 37 -4.67 14.56 4.50
C ASP A 37 -4.51 13.64 3.28
N ILE A 38 -5.46 12.74 3.04
CA ILE A 38 -5.32 11.65 2.05
C ILE A 38 -6.43 11.58 1.01
N HIS A 39 -7.54 12.30 1.19
CA HIS A 39 -8.73 12.19 0.33
C HIS A 39 -8.43 12.45 -1.16
N GLU A 40 -7.55 13.41 -1.45
CA GLU A 40 -7.09 13.74 -2.81
C GLU A 40 -6.15 12.69 -3.41
N PHE A 41 -5.71 11.70 -2.65
CA PHE A 41 -4.71 10.70 -3.06
C PHE A 41 -5.28 9.27 -3.10
N ILE A 42 -6.60 9.11 -3.02
CA ILE A 42 -7.25 7.81 -3.08
C ILE A 42 -7.25 7.29 -4.52
N CYS A 43 -6.70 6.10 -4.72
CA CYS A 43 -6.70 5.40 -6.00
C CYS A 43 -8.14 5.07 -6.41
N LEU A 44 -8.56 5.54 -7.58
CA LEU A 44 -9.92 5.29 -8.10
C LEU A 44 -10.22 3.80 -8.32
N VAL A 45 -9.21 2.96 -8.54
CA VAL A 45 -9.38 1.52 -8.82
C VAL A 45 -9.57 0.72 -7.54
N CYS A 46 -8.60 0.77 -6.62
CA CYS A 46 -8.60 -0.08 -5.42
C CYS A 46 -9.10 0.61 -4.15
N LYS A 47 -9.38 1.92 -4.20
CA LYS A 47 -9.86 2.75 -3.08
C LYS A 47 -8.89 2.87 -1.88
N GLN A 48 -7.64 2.49 -2.09
CA GLN A 48 -6.52 2.66 -1.16
C GLN A 48 -5.76 3.96 -1.44
N VAL A 49 -4.76 4.34 -0.63
CA VAL A 49 -3.91 5.52 -0.91
C VAL A 49 -2.94 5.19 -2.03
N ALA A 50 -2.92 5.99 -3.10
CA ALA A 50 -2.15 5.68 -4.30
C ALA A 50 -0.65 5.56 -4.02
N ASN A 51 -0.06 4.44 -4.44
CA ASN A 51 1.39 4.27 -4.54
C ASN A 51 1.80 4.52 -5.99
N ASP A 52 2.88 5.29 -6.18
CA ASP A 52 3.26 5.85 -7.49
C ASP A 52 2.07 6.47 -8.24
N PRO A 53 1.51 7.58 -7.73
CA PRO A 53 0.26 8.15 -8.24
C PRO A 53 0.40 8.67 -9.67
N MET A 54 -0.57 8.29 -10.50
CA MET A 54 -0.80 8.76 -11.85
C MET A 54 -2.09 9.59 -11.87
N GLU A 55 -2.04 10.75 -12.51
CA GLU A 55 -3.20 11.58 -12.81
C GLU A 55 -3.79 11.17 -14.15
N ILE A 56 -5.11 11.03 -14.18
CA ILE A 56 -5.87 10.82 -15.41
C ILE A 56 -6.22 12.19 -15.98
N ASN A 57 -5.85 12.40 -17.24
CA ASN A 57 -6.21 13.59 -18.00
C ASN A 57 -7.03 13.19 -19.22
N CYS A 58 -8.30 13.55 -19.19
CA CYS A 58 -9.24 13.31 -20.26
C CYS A 58 -10.19 14.49 -20.41
N THR A 59 -10.61 14.76 -21.65
CA THR A 59 -11.52 15.87 -21.94
C THR A 59 -12.90 15.70 -21.31
N GLN A 60 -13.31 14.45 -21.11
CA GLN A 60 -14.59 14.02 -20.55
C GLN A 60 -14.73 14.44 -19.08
N HIS A 61 -13.63 14.43 -18.32
CA HIS A 61 -13.62 14.74 -16.89
C HIS A 61 -12.92 16.07 -16.56
N LYS A 62 -12.76 16.97 -17.55
CA LYS A 62 -12.05 18.25 -17.36
C LYS A 62 -12.69 19.18 -16.31
N ASN A 63 -14.01 19.07 -16.13
CA ASN A 63 -14.78 19.92 -15.20
C ASN A 63 -15.16 19.16 -13.91
N MET A 64 -14.55 18.01 -13.66
CA MET A 64 -14.77 17.26 -12.43
C MET A 64 -13.89 17.85 -11.34
N ASP A 65 -14.49 18.22 -10.21
CA ASP A 65 -13.76 18.76 -9.06
C ASP A 65 -13.06 17.66 -8.24
N GLU A 66 -13.35 16.38 -8.54
CA GLU A 66 -12.78 15.24 -7.82
C GLU A 66 -11.36 14.89 -8.31
N SER A 67 -10.53 14.43 -7.39
CA SER A 67 -9.20 13.92 -7.71
C SER A 67 -9.24 12.70 -8.64
N LEU A 68 -8.57 12.81 -9.79
CA LEU A 68 -8.44 11.75 -10.78
C LEU A 68 -7.14 10.97 -10.63
N ILE A 69 -6.89 10.46 -9.42
CA ILE A 69 -5.65 9.75 -9.07
C ILE A 69 -5.84 8.23 -9.10
N VAL A 70 -4.86 7.54 -9.67
CA VAL A 70 -4.74 6.07 -9.65
C VAL A 70 -3.30 5.68 -9.34
N GLY A 71 -3.10 4.59 -8.59
CA GLY A 71 -1.75 4.02 -8.45
C GLY A 71 -1.29 3.41 -9.77
N GLU A 72 -0.02 3.58 -10.13
CA GLU A 72 0.55 3.13 -11.41
C GLU A 72 0.31 1.64 -11.68
N ASN A 73 0.56 0.78 -10.69
CA ASN A 73 0.33 -0.65 -10.84
C ASN A 73 -1.16 -0.99 -11.01
N CYS A 74 -2.04 -0.32 -10.26
CA CYS A 74 -3.50 -0.49 -10.40
C CYS A 74 -3.97 -0.07 -11.80
N LEU A 75 -3.42 1.02 -12.33
CA LEU A 75 -3.70 1.47 -13.69
C LEU A 75 -3.24 0.46 -14.73
N ASN A 76 -2.01 -0.04 -14.62
CA ASN A 76 -1.46 -1.04 -15.54
C ASN A 76 -2.31 -2.33 -15.55
N GLN A 77 -2.70 -2.81 -14.37
CA GLN A 77 -3.58 -3.97 -14.23
C GLN A 77 -4.96 -3.70 -14.85
N PHE A 78 -5.57 -2.55 -14.55
CA PHE A 78 -6.87 -2.16 -15.09
C PHE A 78 -6.86 -2.14 -16.63
N LEU A 79 -5.88 -1.48 -17.24
CA LEU A 79 -5.76 -1.34 -18.70
C LEU A 79 -5.49 -2.69 -19.39
N SER A 80 -4.79 -3.61 -18.73
CA SER A 80 -4.55 -4.97 -19.26
C SER A 80 -5.84 -5.79 -19.40
N GLN A 81 -6.83 -5.53 -18.54
CA GLN A 81 -8.12 -6.23 -18.53
C GLN A 81 -9.20 -5.43 -19.28
N ASN A 82 -9.06 -4.11 -19.35
CA ASN A 82 -10.01 -3.17 -19.94
C ASN A 82 -9.28 -2.26 -20.93
N PRO A 83 -8.86 -2.80 -22.09
CA PRO A 83 -8.17 -1.99 -23.09
C PRO A 83 -9.06 -0.84 -23.56
N ASN A 84 -8.45 0.34 -23.73
CA ASN A 84 -9.13 1.55 -24.18
C ASN A 84 -10.28 2.03 -23.27
N SER A 85 -10.23 1.74 -21.97
CA SER A 85 -11.16 2.30 -20.99
C SER A 85 -10.47 3.25 -20.02
N CYS A 86 -11.19 4.27 -19.55
CA CYS A 86 -10.82 5.07 -18.40
C CYS A 86 -11.28 4.37 -17.11
N PRO A 87 -10.51 4.48 -16.00
CA PRO A 87 -10.93 4.05 -14.66
C PRO A 87 -12.19 4.74 -14.10
N VAL A 88 -12.59 5.89 -14.66
CA VAL A 88 -13.78 6.66 -14.22
C VAL A 88 -15.04 6.19 -14.96
N GLU A 89 -15.00 6.19 -16.29
CA GLU A 89 -16.12 5.78 -17.17
C GLU A 89 -15.59 5.20 -18.49
N SER A 90 -16.37 4.40 -19.21
CA SER A 90 -15.95 3.82 -20.48
C SER A 90 -15.79 4.87 -21.58
N HIS A 91 -14.56 5.30 -21.83
CA HIS A 91 -14.13 6.03 -23.01
C HIS A 91 -12.64 5.77 -23.29
N ASP A 92 -12.21 6.04 -24.53
CA ASP A 92 -10.85 5.83 -24.98
C ASP A 92 -10.00 7.13 -24.91
N ASN A 93 -8.76 7.05 -25.42
CA ASN A 93 -7.85 8.18 -25.61
C ASN A 93 -7.52 8.99 -24.34
N CYS A 94 -7.50 8.33 -23.18
CA CYS A 94 -7.04 8.92 -21.94
C CYS A 94 -5.53 9.12 -21.96
N LEU A 95 -5.08 10.25 -21.40
CA LEU A 95 -3.68 10.48 -21.10
C LEU A 95 -3.45 10.26 -19.61
N TYR A 96 -2.31 9.67 -19.29
CA TYR A 96 -1.92 9.38 -17.92
C TYR A 96 -0.54 9.96 -17.67
N PHE A 97 -0.38 10.70 -16.56
CA PHE A 97 0.88 11.34 -16.21
C PHE A 97 1.22 11.09 -14.77
N GLN A 98 2.49 10.86 -14.47
CA GLN A 98 2.92 10.71 -13.09
C GLN A 98 2.79 12.05 -12.35
N SER A 99 2.03 12.04 -11.26
CA SER A 99 1.86 13.23 -10.43
C SER A 99 3.03 13.40 -9.47
N ARG A 100 3.96 14.28 -9.84
CA ARG A 100 5.11 14.60 -8.97
C ARG A 100 4.67 15.27 -7.67
N VAL A 101 3.57 16.03 -7.70
CA VAL A 101 3.03 16.71 -6.50
C VAL A 101 2.39 15.68 -5.58
N ALA A 102 1.45 14.86 -6.08
CA ALA A 102 0.82 13.84 -5.26
C ALA A 102 1.86 12.85 -4.69
N LYS A 103 2.84 12.42 -5.49
CA LYS A 103 3.92 11.55 -5.02
C LYS A 103 4.72 12.17 -3.88
N ARG A 104 5.00 13.48 -3.93
CA ARG A 104 5.67 14.18 -2.83
C ARG A 104 4.79 14.26 -1.59
N CYS A 105 3.51 14.63 -1.74
CA CYS A 105 2.58 14.72 -0.62
C CYS A 105 2.42 13.37 0.10
N ILE A 106 2.17 12.29 -0.65
CA ILE A 106 2.07 10.93 -0.13
C ILE A 106 3.35 10.51 0.59
N ASN A 107 4.51 10.84 0.04
CA ASN A 107 5.81 10.53 0.64
C ASN A 107 6.06 11.21 1.98
N GLU A 108 5.35 12.31 2.29
CA GLU A 108 5.44 13.03 3.58
C GLU A 108 4.38 12.62 4.60
N LEU A 109 3.50 11.67 4.29
CA LEU A 109 2.54 11.12 5.25
C LEU A 109 3.27 10.35 6.36
N ASP A 110 2.80 10.50 7.60
CA ASP A 110 3.37 9.83 8.77
C ASP A 110 2.81 8.41 8.90
N VAL A 111 3.65 7.43 9.16
CA VAL A 111 3.25 6.02 9.26
C VAL A 111 4.01 5.30 10.37
N ILE A 112 3.34 4.29 10.93
CA ILE A 112 4.00 3.30 11.80
C ILE A 112 4.64 2.21 10.94
N CYS A 113 5.41 1.31 11.56
CA CYS A 113 5.95 0.14 10.87
C CYS A 113 4.80 -0.69 10.26
N PRO A 114 4.81 -1.01 8.95
CA PRO A 114 3.74 -1.81 8.35
C PRO A 114 3.69 -3.23 8.91
N ARG A 115 4.84 -3.84 9.26
CA ARG A 115 4.88 -5.16 9.92
C ARG A 115 4.21 -5.14 11.30
N GLN A 116 4.33 -4.03 12.02
CA GLN A 116 3.66 -3.86 13.32
C GLN A 116 2.15 -3.71 13.12
N PHE A 117 1.73 -2.91 12.14
CA PHE A 117 0.32 -2.73 11.82
C PHE A 117 -0.36 -4.05 11.44
N GLU A 118 0.29 -4.89 10.63
CA GLU A 118 -0.19 -6.22 10.27
C GLU A 118 -0.38 -7.13 11.51
N GLN A 119 0.62 -7.17 12.40
CA GLN A 119 0.54 -7.95 13.65
C GLN A 119 -0.58 -7.48 14.57
N GLU A 120 -0.77 -6.17 14.71
CA GLU A 120 -1.84 -5.59 15.53
C GLU A 120 -3.23 -5.95 14.97
N GLN A 121 -3.40 -5.95 13.65
CA GLN A 121 -4.65 -6.38 13.00
C GLN A 121 -4.95 -7.85 13.25
N GLU A 122 -3.96 -8.73 13.06
CA GLU A 122 -4.13 -10.17 13.28
C GLU A 122 -4.51 -10.48 14.73
N GLN A 123 -3.93 -9.76 15.70
CA GLN A 123 -4.26 -9.92 17.11
C GLN A 123 -5.68 -9.49 17.43
N GLN A 124 -6.14 -8.34 16.90
CA GLN A 124 -7.51 -7.89 17.09
C GLN A 124 -8.50 -8.93 16.55
N LEU A 125 -8.20 -9.54 15.40
CA LEU A 125 -8.99 -10.62 14.84
C LEU A 125 -8.98 -11.86 15.76
N GLN A 126 -7.81 -12.28 16.25
CA GLN A 126 -7.73 -13.42 17.16
C GLN A 126 -8.49 -13.18 18.48
N MET A 127 -8.40 -11.99 19.08
CA MET A 127 -9.12 -11.67 20.32
C MET A 127 -10.64 -11.64 20.13
N SER A 128 -11.13 -11.21 18.96
CA SER A 128 -12.57 -11.27 18.64
C SER A 128 -13.09 -12.70 18.44
N ILE A 129 -12.22 -13.63 18.02
CA ILE A 129 -12.56 -15.06 17.86
C ILE A 129 -12.47 -15.83 19.20
N HIS A 130 -11.53 -15.46 20.08
CA HIS A 130 -11.18 -16.22 21.30
C HIS A 130 -11.81 -15.67 22.58
N GLN A 131 -12.96 -15.00 22.52
CA GLN A 131 -13.71 -14.46 23.66
C GLN A 131 -14.14 -15.49 24.75
N GLY A 132 -13.61 -16.72 24.73
CA GLY A 132 -13.95 -17.79 25.67
C GLY A 132 -12.81 -18.51 26.39
N HIS A 133 -11.51 -18.37 26.06
CA HIS A 133 -10.50 -19.26 26.68
C HIS A 133 -9.16 -18.59 27.05
N LYS A 134 -8.99 -18.43 28.37
CA LYS A 134 -7.79 -18.43 29.21
C LYS A 134 -6.73 -17.33 29.03
N GLU A 135 -6.67 -16.51 30.07
CA GLU A 135 -5.48 -15.76 30.52
C GLU A 135 -4.28 -16.71 30.64
N GLY A 136 -3.32 -16.58 29.72
CA GLY A 136 -2.09 -17.34 29.74
C GLY A 136 -1.08 -16.66 28.84
N GLU A 137 -0.16 -15.91 29.47
CA GLU A 137 1.06 -15.30 28.93
C GLU A 137 0.91 -14.67 27.53
N THR A 138 0.68 -13.36 27.49
CA THR A 138 0.98 -12.55 26.29
C THR A 138 2.43 -12.84 25.91
N PRO A 139 2.69 -13.47 24.74
CA PRO A 139 4.05 -13.68 24.27
C PRO A 139 4.77 -12.33 24.30
N GLY A 140 5.96 -12.26 24.88
CA GLY A 140 6.71 -11.00 24.95
C GLY A 140 6.93 -10.46 23.55
N PHE A 141 6.10 -9.50 23.13
CA PHE A 141 6.12 -8.99 21.77
C PHE A 141 7.36 -8.11 21.59
N VAL A 142 8.12 -8.39 20.54
CA VAL A 142 9.08 -7.43 20.02
C VAL A 142 8.25 -6.33 19.37
N ASN A 143 8.18 -5.15 19.97
CA ASN A 143 7.51 -4.01 19.35
C ASN A 143 8.49 -3.26 18.45
N CYS A 144 8.03 -2.85 17.27
CA CYS A 144 8.75 -1.86 16.48
C CYS A 144 8.37 -0.46 16.95
N ASN A 145 9.33 0.43 17.17
CA ASN A 145 9.03 1.82 17.56
C ASN A 145 9.16 2.78 16.37
N PHE A 146 9.15 2.27 15.13
CA PHE A 146 9.26 3.11 13.96
C PHE A 146 7.99 3.94 13.77
N LYS A 147 8.18 5.25 13.74
CA LYS A 147 7.22 6.25 13.32
C LYS A 147 7.96 7.25 12.45
N GLY A 148 7.57 7.35 11.19
CA GLY A 148 8.31 8.15 10.20
C GLY A 148 7.51 8.37 8.93
N LYS A 149 8.18 8.85 7.88
CA LYS A 149 7.52 9.16 6.60
C LYS A 149 7.39 7.92 5.71
N VAL A 150 6.36 7.86 4.86
CA VAL A 150 6.17 6.77 3.86
C VAL A 150 7.46 6.49 3.07
N LYS A 151 8.15 7.53 2.60
CA LYS A 151 9.41 7.39 1.85
C LYS A 151 10.55 6.72 2.62
N GLN A 152 10.49 6.68 3.95
CA GLN A 152 11.51 6.09 4.82
C GLN A 152 11.24 4.61 5.13
N VAL A 153 10.04 4.11 4.80
CA VAL A 153 9.59 2.77 5.19
C VAL A 153 10.48 1.68 4.61
N ASN A 154 10.80 1.71 3.31
CA ASN A 154 11.63 0.68 2.70
C ASN A 154 13.01 0.58 3.36
N ASN A 155 13.68 1.71 3.55
CA ASN A 155 14.96 1.77 4.27
C ASN A 155 14.85 1.22 5.70
N HIS A 156 13.75 1.52 6.41
CA HIS A 156 13.50 0.94 7.72
C HIS A 156 13.33 -0.59 7.64
N LEU A 157 12.51 -1.10 6.72
CA LEU A 157 12.22 -2.53 6.58
C LEU A 157 13.44 -3.37 6.19
N GLU A 158 14.38 -2.78 5.44
CA GLU A 158 15.60 -3.45 4.97
C GLU A 158 16.73 -3.42 6.00
N HIS A 159 16.81 -2.40 6.86
CA HIS A 159 18.02 -2.16 7.65
C HIS A 159 17.80 -2.00 9.15
N SER A 160 16.57 -1.74 9.61
CA SER A 160 16.35 -1.32 11.01
C SER A 160 15.12 -1.94 11.67
N CYS A 161 14.27 -2.64 10.91
CA CYS A 161 13.09 -3.26 11.45
C CYS A 161 13.45 -4.48 12.30
N CYS A 162 13.04 -4.45 13.58
CA CYS A 162 13.22 -5.55 14.51
C CYS A 162 12.19 -6.67 14.33
N LEU A 163 11.13 -6.44 13.55
CA LEU A 163 10.14 -7.45 13.19
C LEU A 163 10.66 -8.20 11.96
N GLN A 164 10.82 -9.51 12.05
CA GLN A 164 11.31 -10.34 10.93
C GLN A 164 10.28 -10.45 9.80
N ILE A 165 10.75 -10.86 8.61
CA ILE A 165 9.94 -11.29 7.45
C ILE A 165 9.56 -12.77 7.62
#